data_AF-A0AA42W9C8-F1
#
_entry.id   AF-A0AA42W9C8-F1
#
_cell.length_a   1.000
_cell.length_b   1.000
_cell.length_c   1.000
_cell.angle_alpha   90.00
_cell.angle_beta   90.00
_cell.angle_gamma   90.00
#
_symmetry.space_group_name_H-M   'P 1'
#
loop_
_entity.id
_entity.type
_entity.pdbx_description
1 polymer ?
#
loop_
_entity_poly.entity_id
_entity_poly.type
_entity_poly.pdbx_seq_one_letter_code
_entity_poly.pdbx_strand_id
1 'polypeptide(L)'
;MKLSNIFDAARSGDVKGVQACLEAGADPAAVDAYGFTALQQAAMGANDTEISENLAVLKLLVDAGSPLEFHREGRTALYLAAEFAPNTDAVQLLIDAGARADIRDAHGNHITVNAMMPEVQELLSALTGVALEVPEPEPEPVKLTAAQWRDAQARLDALFASLTQAGLVALQDAGTTQSDGFADCSEIFHERGGAAAGLHGFCFYTRQDRNRAKREGRLELAFWGAPEGADADMVRVGELIVRAAEAAGLPAAWNGSSARRPTLTLF
;
A
#
# COMPACT_ATOMS: atom_id res chain seq x y z
N MET A 1 -0.57 -25.61 -31.57
CA MET A 1 0.00 -25.16 -30.28
C MET A 1 0.41 -23.71 -30.45
N LYS A 2 -0.15 -22.81 -29.65
CA LYS A 2 0.34 -21.42 -29.58
C LYS A 2 1.67 -21.51 -28.84
N LEU A 3 2.78 -21.10 -29.45
CA LEU A 3 4.04 -20.98 -28.72
C LEU A 3 3.82 -19.91 -27.65
N SER A 4 3.86 -20.31 -26.38
CA SER A 4 3.95 -19.38 -25.24
C SER A 4 5.21 -18.55 -25.44
N ASN A 5 5.12 -17.23 -25.22
CA ASN A 5 6.33 -16.41 -25.20
C ASN A 5 7.15 -16.77 -23.95
N ILE A 6 8.43 -16.39 -23.94
CA ILE A 6 9.37 -16.75 -22.86
C ILE A 6 8.90 -16.25 -21.48
N PHE A 7 8.15 -15.15 -21.41
CA PHE A 7 7.66 -14.55 -20.16
C PHE A 7 6.52 -15.37 -19.54
N ASP A 8 5.53 -15.75 -20.35
CA ASP A 8 4.42 -16.60 -19.91
C ASP A 8 4.93 -17.99 -19.52
N ALA A 9 5.85 -18.55 -20.32
CA ALA A 9 6.49 -19.83 -20.05
C ALA A 9 7.29 -19.78 -18.74
N ALA A 10 8.03 -18.69 -18.51
CA ALA A 10 8.80 -18.50 -17.29
C ALA A 10 7.88 -18.41 -16.05
N ARG A 11 6.82 -17.60 -16.13
CA ARG A 11 5.86 -17.41 -15.03
C ARG A 11 5.15 -18.71 -14.63
N SER A 12 4.80 -19.55 -15.60
CA SER A 12 4.08 -20.80 -15.36
C SER A 12 4.97 -21.97 -14.96
N GLY A 13 6.30 -21.83 -15.01
CA GLY A 13 7.24 -22.94 -14.83
C GLY A 13 7.37 -23.88 -16.04
N ASP A 14 7.02 -23.43 -17.27
CA ASP A 14 7.17 -24.25 -18.47
C ASP A 14 8.64 -24.34 -18.90
N VAL A 15 9.37 -25.27 -18.29
CA VAL A 15 10.79 -25.53 -18.53
C VAL A 15 11.08 -25.75 -20.02
N LYS A 16 10.22 -26.50 -20.72
CA LYS A 16 10.42 -26.82 -22.15
C LYS A 16 10.16 -25.60 -23.02
N GLY A 17 9.13 -24.81 -22.69
CA GLY A 17 8.82 -23.56 -23.37
C GLY A 17 9.96 -22.54 -23.26
N VAL A 18 10.51 -22.37 -22.05
CA VAL A 18 11.66 -21.48 -21.81
C VAL A 18 12.89 -21.95 -22.59
N GLN A 19 13.23 -23.24 -22.51
CA GLN A 19 14.35 -23.82 -23.26
C GLN A 19 14.21 -23.59 -24.76
N ALA A 20 13.03 -23.86 -25.33
CA ALA A 20 12.78 -23.67 -26.76
C ALA A 20 12.89 -22.19 -27.19
N CYS A 21 12.45 -21.26 -26.34
CA CYS A 21 12.58 -19.83 -26.61
C CYS A 21 14.06 -19.39 -26.62
N LEU A 22 14.84 -19.85 -25.64
CA LEU A 22 16.28 -19.55 -25.56
C LEU A 22 17.04 -20.14 -26.75
N GLU A 23 16.75 -21.37 -27.14
CA GLU A 23 17.32 -22.03 -28.34
C GLU A 23 16.96 -21.29 -29.64
N ALA A 24 15.77 -20.68 -29.70
CA ALA A 24 15.35 -19.83 -30.81
C ALA A 24 15.99 -18.43 -30.80
N GLY A 25 16.86 -18.13 -29.83
CA GLY A 25 17.58 -16.86 -29.74
C GLY A 25 16.83 -15.75 -29.00
N ALA A 26 15.89 -16.09 -28.12
CA ALA A 26 15.29 -15.10 -27.22
C ALA A 26 16.38 -14.42 -26.38
N ASP A 27 16.33 -13.09 -26.32
CA ASP A 27 17.25 -12.31 -25.49
C ASP A 27 16.88 -12.47 -24.01
N PRO A 28 17.75 -13.04 -23.16
CA PRO A 28 17.49 -13.25 -21.74
C PRO A 28 17.38 -11.94 -20.94
N ALA A 29 17.77 -10.80 -21.51
CA ALA A 29 17.60 -9.46 -20.94
C ALA A 29 16.35 -8.72 -21.45
N ALA A 30 15.60 -9.31 -22.40
CA ALA A 30 14.37 -8.70 -22.89
C ALA A 30 13.33 -8.56 -21.78
N VAL A 31 12.45 -7.57 -21.96
CA VAL A 31 11.33 -7.30 -21.04
C VAL A 31 9.99 -7.43 -21.75
N ASP A 32 8.98 -7.83 -21.00
CA ASP A 32 7.60 -7.89 -21.47
C ASP A 32 6.92 -6.50 -21.53
N ALA A 33 5.62 -6.47 -21.85
CA ALA A 33 4.83 -5.24 -21.94
C ALA A 33 4.67 -4.50 -20.59
N TYR A 34 4.97 -5.16 -19.47
CA TYR A 34 4.94 -4.59 -18.12
C TYR A 34 6.33 -4.16 -17.63
N GLY A 35 7.36 -4.42 -18.42
CA GLY A 35 8.76 -4.09 -18.12
C GLY A 35 9.46 -5.12 -17.24
N PHE A 36 8.98 -6.36 -17.18
CA PHE A 36 9.64 -7.44 -16.43
C PHE A 36 10.44 -8.35 -17.35
N THR A 37 11.61 -8.77 -16.88
CA THR A 37 12.41 -9.83 -17.53
C THR A 37 11.76 -11.20 -17.33
N ALA A 38 12.14 -12.18 -18.16
CA ALA A 38 11.72 -13.56 -17.95
C ALA A 38 12.15 -14.10 -16.57
N LEU A 39 13.33 -13.71 -16.07
CA LEU A 39 13.81 -14.11 -14.75
C LEU A 39 12.93 -13.55 -13.62
N GLN A 40 12.49 -12.28 -13.74
CA GLN A 40 11.54 -11.69 -12.79
C GLN A 40 10.17 -12.38 -12.85
N GLN A 41 9.70 -12.76 -14.05
CA GLN A 41 8.46 -13.50 -14.20
C GLN A 41 8.52 -14.89 -13.55
N ALA A 42 9.64 -15.61 -13.72
CA ALA A 42 9.89 -16.86 -13.02
C ALA A 42 9.94 -16.67 -11.50
N ALA A 43 10.61 -15.62 -11.01
CA ALA A 43 10.70 -15.34 -9.58
C ALA A 43 9.34 -15.03 -8.93
N MET A 44 8.41 -14.40 -9.66
CA MET A 44 7.04 -14.20 -9.18
C MET A 44 6.22 -15.50 -9.18
N GLY A 45 6.49 -16.41 -10.12
CA GLY A 45 5.79 -17.69 -10.28
C GLY A 45 4.27 -17.57 -10.51
N ALA A 46 3.60 -18.71 -10.61
CA ALA A 46 2.15 -18.82 -10.54
C ALA A 46 1.75 -19.75 -9.39
N ASN A 47 0.55 -19.56 -8.84
CA ASN A 47 0.09 -20.29 -7.65
C ASN A 47 0.09 -21.81 -7.82
N ASP A 48 -0.04 -22.29 -9.06
CA ASP A 48 -0.17 -23.71 -9.38
C ASP A 48 1.13 -24.30 -9.97
N THR A 49 2.23 -23.55 -9.95
CA THR A 49 3.52 -24.03 -10.49
C THR A 49 4.23 -24.92 -9.47
N GLU A 50 4.66 -26.10 -9.91
CA GLU A 50 5.46 -26.99 -9.08
C GLU A 50 6.82 -26.35 -8.75
N ILE A 51 7.24 -26.41 -7.49
CA ILE A 51 8.49 -25.79 -7.00
C ILE A 51 9.68 -26.24 -7.85
N SER A 52 9.76 -27.54 -8.17
CA SER A 52 10.86 -28.08 -8.98
C SER A 52 10.93 -27.51 -10.40
N GLU A 53 9.79 -27.19 -11.01
CA GLU A 53 9.71 -26.60 -12.34
C GLU A 53 10.08 -25.12 -12.31
N ASN A 54 9.60 -24.39 -11.30
CA ASN A 54 10.00 -23.02 -11.06
C ASN A 54 11.53 -22.87 -10.89
N LEU A 55 12.13 -23.72 -10.05
CA LEU A 55 13.59 -23.71 -9.83
C LEU A 55 14.36 -24.07 -11.09
N ALA A 56 13.86 -25.02 -11.89
CA ALA A 56 14.47 -25.37 -13.17
C ALA A 56 14.42 -24.19 -14.16
N VAL A 57 13.30 -23.48 -14.25
CA VAL A 57 13.18 -22.27 -15.07
C VAL A 57 14.12 -21.16 -14.59
N LEU A 58 14.15 -20.88 -13.28
CA LEU A 58 15.06 -19.88 -12.71
C LEU A 58 16.51 -20.19 -13.09
N LYS A 59 16.92 -21.45 -12.92
CA LYS A 59 18.26 -21.90 -13.28
C LYS A 59 18.55 -21.72 -14.77
N LEU A 60 17.64 -22.11 -15.66
CA LEU A 60 17.82 -21.95 -17.11
C LEU A 60 18.03 -20.49 -17.50
N LEU A 61 17.25 -19.57 -16.92
CA LEU A 61 17.35 -18.15 -17.22
C LEU A 61 18.64 -17.53 -16.66
N VAL A 62 19.05 -17.92 -15.45
CA VAL A 62 20.36 -17.55 -14.88
C VAL A 62 21.51 -18.06 -15.76
N ASP A 63 21.49 -19.34 -16.14
CA ASP A 63 22.53 -19.96 -16.98
C ASP A 63 22.58 -19.34 -18.39
N ALA A 64 21.44 -18.86 -18.90
CA ALA A 64 21.36 -18.11 -20.14
C ALA A 64 21.88 -16.67 -20.05
N GLY A 65 22.20 -16.18 -18.84
CA GLY A 65 22.73 -14.83 -18.62
C GLY A 65 21.65 -13.76 -18.44
N SER A 66 20.45 -14.11 -17.99
CA SER A 66 19.47 -13.11 -17.57
C SER A 66 20.04 -12.20 -16.47
N PRO A 67 19.83 -10.88 -16.55
CA PRO A 67 20.42 -9.95 -15.59
C PRO A 67 19.79 -10.10 -14.21
N LEU A 68 20.60 -10.48 -13.22
CA LEU A 68 20.19 -10.58 -11.81
C LEU A 68 19.78 -9.20 -11.23
N GLU A 69 20.48 -8.15 -11.67
CA GLU A 69 20.37 -6.78 -11.15
C GLU A 69 19.49 -5.87 -12.02
N PHE A 70 18.52 -6.44 -12.75
CA PHE A 70 17.51 -5.65 -13.45
C PHE A 70 16.45 -5.15 -12.47
N HIS A 71 16.23 -3.83 -12.42
CA HIS A 71 15.30 -3.21 -11.46
C HIS A 71 14.03 -2.72 -12.15
N ARG A 72 12.88 -3.22 -11.67
CA ARG A 72 11.56 -2.69 -12.02
C ARG A 72 10.91 -2.18 -10.73
N GLU A 73 10.71 -0.86 -10.61
CA GLU A 73 10.26 -0.22 -9.34
C GLU A 73 11.17 -0.56 -8.14
N GLY A 74 12.48 -0.63 -8.37
CA GLY A 74 13.46 -1.04 -7.36
C GLY A 74 13.54 -2.57 -7.13
N ARG A 75 12.56 -3.35 -7.62
CA ARG A 75 12.49 -4.80 -7.41
C ARG A 75 13.32 -5.57 -8.45
N THR A 76 14.23 -6.42 -7.96
CA THR A 76 15.00 -7.39 -8.76
C THR A 76 14.31 -8.75 -8.78
N ALA A 77 14.87 -9.73 -9.51
CA ALA A 77 14.38 -11.11 -9.42
C ALA A 77 14.47 -11.67 -8.00
N LEU A 78 15.54 -11.37 -7.26
CA LEU A 78 15.67 -11.79 -5.86
C LEU A 78 14.58 -11.17 -4.98
N TYR A 79 14.26 -9.89 -5.20
CA TYR A 79 13.17 -9.22 -4.49
C TYR A 79 11.83 -9.95 -4.69
N LEU A 80 11.49 -10.23 -5.95
CA LEU A 80 10.22 -10.89 -6.29
C LEU A 80 10.18 -12.33 -5.77
N ALA A 81 11.31 -13.06 -5.80
CA ALA A 81 11.38 -14.39 -5.20
C ALA A 81 11.14 -14.31 -3.68
N ALA A 82 11.70 -13.32 -2.99
CA ALA A 82 11.44 -13.16 -1.55
C ALA A 82 9.96 -12.85 -1.26
N GLU A 83 9.32 -12.05 -2.12
CA GLU A 83 7.93 -11.62 -1.99
C GLU A 83 6.91 -12.74 -2.29
N PHE A 84 7.25 -13.70 -3.16
CA PHE A 84 6.27 -14.69 -3.66
C PHE A 84 6.65 -16.16 -3.49
N ALA A 85 7.92 -16.50 -3.22
CA ALA A 85 8.33 -17.90 -3.16
C ALA A 85 7.76 -18.61 -1.92
N PRO A 86 7.25 -19.85 -2.07
CA PRO A 86 6.65 -20.61 -0.97
C PRO A 86 7.68 -21.12 0.05
N ASN A 87 8.97 -21.00 -0.24
CA ASN A 87 10.08 -21.42 0.61
C ASN A 87 11.38 -20.66 0.24
N THR A 88 12.51 -21.05 0.83
CA THR A 88 13.81 -20.41 0.61
C THR A 88 14.52 -20.82 -0.67
N ASP A 89 14.05 -21.82 -1.43
CA ASP A 89 14.83 -22.44 -2.51
C ASP A 89 15.11 -21.47 -3.67
N ALA A 90 14.10 -20.73 -4.12
CA ALA A 90 14.25 -19.76 -5.21
C ALA A 90 15.15 -18.58 -4.81
N VAL A 91 15.02 -18.15 -3.55
CA VAL A 91 15.84 -17.08 -2.95
C VAL A 91 17.30 -17.54 -2.86
N GLN A 92 17.54 -18.77 -2.38
CA GLN A 92 18.88 -19.34 -2.27
C GLN A 92 19.52 -19.53 -3.65
N LEU A 93 18.77 -20.01 -4.64
CA LEU A 93 19.26 -20.18 -6.02
C LEU A 93 19.78 -18.84 -6.59
N LEU A 94 19.02 -17.75 -6.41
CA LEU A 94 19.40 -16.43 -6.91
C LEU A 94 20.58 -15.85 -6.12
N ILE A 95 20.67 -16.08 -4.81
CA ILE A 95 21.84 -15.71 -3.99
C ILE A 95 23.08 -16.46 -4.46
N ASP A 96 22.97 -17.78 -4.68
CA ASP A 96 24.07 -18.63 -5.15
C ASP A 96 24.54 -18.23 -6.55
N ALA A 97 23.64 -17.69 -7.38
CA ALA A 97 23.95 -17.09 -8.67
C ALA A 97 24.65 -15.72 -8.58
N GLY A 98 24.71 -15.11 -7.39
CA GLY A 98 25.38 -13.84 -7.12
C GLY A 98 24.46 -12.61 -7.08
N ALA A 99 23.14 -12.79 -6.92
CA ALA A 99 22.22 -11.66 -6.77
C ALA A 99 22.46 -10.91 -5.45
N ARG A 100 22.40 -9.57 -5.49
CA ARG A 100 22.58 -8.74 -4.29
C ARG A 100 21.31 -8.71 -3.45
N ALA A 101 21.46 -9.00 -2.15
CA ALA A 101 20.35 -9.04 -1.20
C ALA A 101 20.09 -7.72 -0.44
N ASP A 102 21.05 -6.79 -0.39
CA ASP A 102 20.82 -5.46 0.20
C ASP A 102 20.15 -4.54 -0.85
N ILE A 103 18.85 -4.72 -1.02
CA ILE A 103 18.03 -4.03 -2.02
C ILE A 103 16.76 -3.46 -1.39
N ARG A 104 16.28 -2.37 -2.00
CA ARG A 104 15.07 -1.65 -1.57
C ARG A 104 14.13 -1.42 -2.75
N ASP A 105 12.83 -1.51 -2.48
CA ASP A 105 11.80 -1.13 -3.46
C ASP A 105 11.71 0.40 -3.66
N ALA A 106 10.83 0.85 -4.55
CA ALA A 106 10.58 2.27 -4.79
C ALA A 106 10.02 3.04 -3.58
N HIS A 107 9.56 2.34 -2.53
CA HIS A 107 9.11 2.93 -1.27
C HIS A 107 10.22 3.02 -0.22
N GLY A 108 11.41 2.49 -0.52
CA GLY A 108 12.55 2.44 0.40
C GLY A 108 12.51 1.25 1.37
N ASN A 109 11.56 0.33 1.23
CA ASN A 109 11.48 -0.86 2.07
C ASN A 109 12.60 -1.83 1.68
N HIS A 110 13.35 -2.32 2.67
CA HIS A 110 14.34 -3.38 2.46
C HIS A 110 13.63 -4.69 2.06
N ILE A 111 14.28 -5.55 1.27
CA ILE A 111 13.72 -6.84 0.80
C ILE A 111 13.13 -7.71 1.92
N THR A 112 13.68 -7.63 3.13
CA THR A 112 13.18 -8.37 4.31
C THR A 112 11.77 -7.97 4.72
N VAL A 113 11.34 -6.73 4.44
CA VAL A 113 10.02 -6.20 4.88
C VAL A 113 8.87 -6.88 4.15
N ASN A 114 9.05 -7.16 2.86
CA ASN A 114 7.99 -7.73 2.00
C ASN A 114 8.19 -9.22 1.72
N ALA A 115 9.19 -9.85 2.33
CA ALA A 115 9.40 -11.27 2.18
C ALA A 115 8.24 -12.07 2.82
N MET A 116 7.61 -12.95 2.04
CA MET A 116 6.37 -13.64 2.43
C MET A 116 6.58 -14.60 3.60
N MET A 117 7.72 -15.30 3.62
CA MET A 117 7.99 -16.38 4.56
C MET A 117 8.97 -15.93 5.64
N PRO A 118 8.72 -16.22 6.94
CA PRO A 118 9.66 -15.91 8.02
C PRO A 118 11.06 -16.48 7.77
N GLU A 119 11.17 -17.67 7.20
CA GLU A 119 12.45 -18.32 6.89
C GLU A 119 13.24 -17.55 5.82
N VAL A 120 12.54 -16.89 4.88
CA VAL A 120 13.16 -16.02 3.88
C VAL A 120 13.62 -14.71 4.53
N GLN A 121 12.82 -14.15 5.44
CA GLN A 121 13.20 -12.97 6.22
C GLN A 121 14.48 -13.25 7.02
N GLU A 122 14.53 -14.37 7.75
CA GLU A 122 15.69 -14.80 8.52
C GLU A 122 16.93 -15.02 7.65
N LEU A 123 16.78 -15.68 6.51
CA LEU A 123 17.86 -15.88 5.54
C LEU A 123 18.45 -14.55 5.05
N LEU A 124 17.58 -13.64 4.61
CA LEU A 124 18.00 -12.34 4.09
C LEU A 124 18.58 -11.45 5.19
N SER A 125 18.02 -11.50 6.41
CA SER A 125 18.57 -10.78 7.57
C SER A 125 19.97 -11.29 7.91
N ALA A 126 20.17 -12.62 7.95
CA ALA A 126 21.48 -13.20 8.24
C ALA A 126 22.52 -12.85 7.18
N LEU A 127 22.12 -12.81 5.90
CA LEU A 127 22.99 -12.48 4.78
C LEU A 127 23.38 -11.00 4.75
N THR A 128 22.44 -10.10 5.03
CA THR A 128 22.64 -8.64 4.91
C THR A 128 23.11 -7.98 6.21
N GLY A 129 22.90 -8.64 7.35
CA GLY A 129 23.08 -8.03 8.68
C GLY A 129 22.00 -7.00 9.03
N VAL A 130 21.00 -6.80 8.17
CA VAL A 130 19.83 -5.96 8.46
C VAL A 130 18.94 -6.73 9.44
N ALA A 131 18.74 -6.17 10.63
CA ALA A 131 17.85 -6.77 11.62
C ALA A 131 16.40 -6.77 11.11
N LEU A 132 15.68 -7.86 11.37
CA LEU A 132 14.24 -7.89 11.15
C LEU A 132 13.58 -6.88 12.07
N GLU A 133 12.84 -5.96 11.46
CA GLU A 133 11.99 -5.04 12.19
C GLU A 133 10.86 -5.87 12.79
N VAL A 134 10.93 -6.12 14.10
CA VAL A 134 9.80 -6.68 14.84
C VAL A 134 8.83 -5.52 15.03
N PRO A 135 7.67 -5.49 14.36
CA PRO A 135 6.70 -4.44 14.61
C PRO A 135 6.40 -4.47 16.11
N GLU A 136 6.63 -3.33 16.78
CA GLU A 136 6.22 -3.19 18.17
C GLU A 136 4.73 -3.54 18.24
N PRO A 137 4.30 -4.40 19.19
CA PRO A 137 2.89 -4.70 19.32
C PRO A 137 2.17 -3.37 19.54
N GLU A 138 1.25 -3.03 18.63
CA GLU A 138 0.46 -1.82 18.81
C GLU A 138 -0.16 -1.87 20.21
N PRO A 139 0.00 -0.82 21.05
CA PRO A 139 -0.54 -0.83 22.39
C PRO A 139 -2.04 -1.11 22.30
N GLU A 140 -2.54 -1.98 23.17
CA GLU A 140 -3.95 -2.38 23.09
C GLU A 140 -4.83 -1.12 23.07
N PRO A 141 -5.77 -1.05 22.11
CA PRO A 141 -6.61 0.13 21.98
C PRO A 141 -7.38 0.38 23.26
N VAL A 142 -7.11 1.52 23.90
CA VAL A 142 -7.77 1.88 25.16
C VAL A 142 -9.19 2.36 24.82
N LYS A 143 -10.17 1.54 25.20
CA LYS A 143 -11.59 1.84 25.02
C LYS A 143 -11.97 3.10 25.79
N LEU A 144 -12.63 4.05 25.12
CA LEU A 144 -13.16 5.23 25.81
C LEU A 144 -14.22 4.83 26.83
N THR A 145 -14.11 5.38 28.02
CA THR A 145 -15.23 5.44 28.96
C THR A 145 -16.37 6.28 28.38
N ALA A 146 -17.59 6.08 28.87
CA ALA A 146 -18.74 6.90 28.48
C ALA A 146 -18.56 8.40 28.83
N ALA A 147 -17.71 8.74 29.81
CA ALA A 147 -17.38 10.13 30.12
C ALA A 147 -16.42 10.72 29.08
N GLN A 148 -15.34 10.01 28.76
CA GLN A 148 -14.40 10.42 27.71
C GLN A 148 -15.10 10.57 26.35
N TRP A 149 -16.00 9.64 25.99
CA TRP A 149 -16.75 9.77 24.74
C TRP A 149 -17.64 11.00 24.69
N ARG A 150 -18.33 11.33 25.80
CA ARG A 150 -19.18 12.54 25.84
C ARG A 150 -18.36 13.81 25.69
N ASP A 151 -17.19 13.86 26.32
CA ASP A 151 -16.29 15.00 26.23
C ASP A 151 -15.66 15.13 24.83
N ALA A 152 -15.26 14.00 24.22
CA ALA A 152 -14.80 13.96 22.84
C ALA A 152 -15.91 14.39 21.85
N GLN A 153 -17.15 13.95 22.06
CA GLN A 153 -18.28 14.31 21.21
C GLN A 153 -18.54 15.82 21.22
N ALA A 154 -18.47 16.48 22.39
CA ALA A 154 -18.62 17.93 22.48
C ALA A 154 -17.54 18.68 21.68
N ARG A 155 -16.31 18.17 21.69
CA ARG A 155 -15.19 18.72 20.89
C ARG A 155 -15.36 18.45 19.40
N LEU A 156 -15.88 17.28 19.02
CA LEU A 156 -16.23 16.97 17.62
C LEU A 156 -17.35 17.87 17.12
N ASP A 157 -18.37 18.16 17.93
CA ASP A 157 -19.45 19.08 17.56
C ASP A 157 -18.91 20.49 17.27
N ALA A 158 -17.99 20.98 18.11
CA ALA A 158 -17.32 22.25 17.90
C ALA A 158 -16.45 22.26 16.61
N LEU A 159 -15.68 21.19 16.38
CA LEU A 159 -14.87 21.01 15.18
C LEU A 159 -15.74 21.06 13.92
N PHE A 160 -16.79 20.24 13.84
CA PHE A 160 -17.63 20.14 12.64
C PHE A 160 -18.43 21.43 12.37
N ALA A 161 -18.83 22.14 13.43
CA ALA A 161 -19.41 23.48 13.29
C ALA A 161 -18.40 24.49 12.70
N SER A 162 -17.15 24.48 13.19
CA SER A 162 -16.08 25.34 12.68
C SER A 162 -15.73 25.04 11.21
N LEU A 163 -15.63 23.76 10.84
CA LEU A 163 -15.40 23.35 9.45
C LEU A 163 -16.53 23.78 8.52
N THR A 164 -17.78 23.72 8.99
CA THR A 164 -18.93 24.21 8.24
C THR A 164 -18.85 25.72 8.00
N GLN A 165 -18.48 26.49 9.04
CA GLN A 165 -18.28 27.94 8.92
C GLN A 165 -17.12 28.29 7.99
N ALA A 166 -16.10 27.44 7.93
CA ALA A 166 -14.95 27.58 7.04
C ALA A 166 -15.22 27.11 5.60
N GLY A 167 -16.47 26.83 5.23
CA GLY A 167 -16.87 26.53 3.85
C GLY A 167 -16.72 25.05 3.46
N LEU A 168 -16.70 24.12 4.42
CA LEU A 168 -16.81 22.69 4.12
C LEU A 168 -18.25 22.19 4.32
N VAL A 169 -18.64 21.18 3.56
CA VAL A 169 -19.72 20.29 4.00
C VAL A 169 -19.12 19.34 5.04
N ALA A 170 -19.47 19.53 6.31
CA ALA A 170 -18.92 18.74 7.41
C ALA A 170 -20.02 17.87 8.05
N LEU A 171 -19.93 16.54 7.91
CA LEU A 171 -20.94 15.60 8.40
C LEU A 171 -20.40 14.63 9.46
N GLN A 172 -21.13 14.52 10.57
CA GLN A 172 -20.88 13.51 11.60
C GLN A 172 -21.80 12.31 11.37
N ASP A 173 -21.29 11.09 11.61
CA ASP A 173 -22.04 9.84 11.39
C ASP A 173 -22.66 9.74 9.97
N ALA A 174 -21.93 10.20 8.96
CA ALA A 174 -22.34 10.17 7.55
C ALA A 174 -22.41 8.72 7.05
N GLY A 175 -23.61 8.25 6.76
CA GLY A 175 -23.86 6.85 6.42
C GLY A 175 -23.28 5.81 7.39
N THR A 176 -23.10 4.59 6.88
CA THR A 176 -22.47 3.50 7.65
C THR A 176 -21.04 3.24 7.20
N THR A 177 -20.78 3.30 5.89
CA THR A 177 -19.49 3.06 5.24
C THR A 177 -18.91 4.34 4.64
N GLN A 178 -17.64 4.33 4.24
CA GLN A 178 -17.04 5.48 3.57
C GLN A 178 -17.74 5.85 2.26
N SER A 179 -18.18 4.83 1.51
CA SER A 179 -18.93 5.04 0.26
C SER A 179 -20.23 5.79 0.51
N ASP A 180 -20.97 5.43 1.57
CA ASP A 180 -22.20 6.13 1.96
C ASP A 180 -21.89 7.59 2.33
N GLY A 181 -20.91 7.81 3.22
CA GLY A 181 -20.59 9.16 3.68
C GLY A 181 -20.05 10.07 2.57
N PHE A 182 -19.34 9.51 1.59
CA PHE A 182 -18.89 10.27 0.42
C PHE A 182 -20.07 10.65 -0.48
N ALA A 183 -21.02 9.74 -0.69
CA ALA A 183 -22.25 10.03 -1.44
C ALA A 183 -23.06 11.14 -0.76
N ASP A 184 -23.31 11.01 0.55
CA ASP A 184 -24.04 12.00 1.36
C ASP A 184 -23.38 13.39 1.29
N CYS A 185 -22.05 13.46 1.48
CA CYS A 185 -21.32 14.73 1.42
C CYS A 185 -21.32 15.33 0.01
N SER A 186 -21.16 14.48 -1.02
CA SER A 186 -21.14 14.92 -2.41
C SER A 186 -22.50 15.47 -2.82
N GLU A 187 -23.59 14.81 -2.45
CA GLU A 187 -24.95 15.30 -2.72
C GLU A 187 -25.16 16.69 -2.11
N ILE A 188 -24.90 16.84 -0.81
CA ILE A 188 -25.04 18.12 -0.11
C ILE A 188 -24.12 19.21 -0.69
N PHE A 189 -22.90 18.84 -1.10
CA PHE A 189 -21.98 19.76 -1.75
C PHE A 189 -22.56 20.33 -3.04
N HIS A 190 -23.14 19.48 -3.90
CA HIS A 190 -23.75 19.91 -5.15
C HIS A 190 -25.06 20.69 -4.92
N GLU A 191 -25.91 20.25 -4.00
CA GLU A 191 -27.15 20.95 -3.63
C GLU A 191 -26.91 22.38 -3.14
N ARG A 192 -25.79 22.60 -2.43
CA ARG A 192 -25.38 23.92 -1.96
C ARG A 192 -24.66 24.76 -3.01
N GLY A 193 -24.57 24.31 -4.26
CA GLY A 193 -23.93 25.03 -5.36
C GLY A 193 -22.42 24.83 -5.48
N GLY A 194 -21.86 23.88 -4.73
CA GLY A 194 -20.46 23.47 -4.81
C GLY A 194 -19.44 24.62 -4.72
N ALA A 195 -18.36 24.52 -5.49
CA ALA A 195 -17.29 25.51 -5.48
C ALA A 195 -17.77 26.91 -5.91
N ALA A 196 -18.76 26.99 -6.79
CA ALA A 196 -19.33 28.27 -7.24
C ALA A 196 -20.04 29.04 -6.11
N ALA A 197 -20.52 28.33 -5.09
CA ALA A 197 -21.10 28.91 -3.88
C ALA A 197 -20.07 29.18 -2.77
N GLY A 198 -18.77 29.01 -3.06
CA GLY A 198 -17.68 29.21 -2.11
C GLY A 198 -17.36 27.99 -1.25
N LEU A 199 -17.93 26.82 -1.53
CA LEU A 199 -17.54 25.60 -0.81
C LEU A 199 -16.17 25.10 -1.25
N HIS A 200 -15.38 24.69 -0.27
CA HIS A 200 -13.99 24.30 -0.43
C HIS A 200 -13.78 22.78 -0.51
N GLY A 201 -14.81 22.00 -0.22
CA GLY A 201 -14.76 20.55 -0.17
C GLY A 201 -15.68 20.02 0.93
N PHE A 202 -15.37 18.83 1.42
CA PHE A 202 -16.13 18.21 2.50
C PHE A 202 -15.25 17.36 3.41
N CYS A 203 -15.78 17.10 4.62
CA CYS A 203 -15.14 16.31 5.66
C CYS A 203 -16.20 15.49 6.41
N PHE A 204 -15.92 14.22 6.69
CA PHE A 204 -16.86 13.39 7.44
C PHE A 204 -16.19 12.24 8.18
N TYR A 205 -16.93 11.66 9.11
CA TYR A 205 -16.68 10.31 9.61
C TYR A 205 -17.98 9.51 9.61
N THR A 206 -17.85 8.19 9.52
CA THR A 206 -18.98 7.26 9.40
C THR A 206 -19.34 6.63 10.74
N ARG A 207 -20.48 5.93 10.80
CA ARG A 207 -20.84 5.13 11.97
C ARG A 207 -19.80 4.04 12.30
N GLN A 208 -19.17 3.46 11.28
CA GLN A 208 -18.09 2.49 11.48
C GLN A 208 -16.85 3.14 12.09
N ASP A 209 -16.46 4.33 11.61
CA ASP A 209 -15.34 5.10 12.16
C ASP A 209 -15.61 5.49 13.61
N ARG A 210 -16.83 5.94 13.94
CA ARG A 210 -17.24 6.24 15.32
C ARG A 210 -17.13 5.01 16.24
N ASN A 211 -17.62 3.86 15.78
CA ASN A 211 -17.58 2.62 16.57
C ASN A 211 -16.14 2.14 16.79
N ARG A 212 -15.26 2.35 15.80
CA ARG A 212 -13.82 2.11 15.89
C ARG A 212 -13.17 3.07 16.88
N ALA A 213 -13.44 4.36 16.77
CA ALA A 213 -12.92 5.39 17.66
C ALA A 213 -13.27 5.16 19.12
N LYS A 214 -14.48 4.66 19.41
CA LYS A 214 -14.89 4.26 20.77
C LYS A 214 -14.02 3.16 21.38
N ARG A 215 -13.44 2.28 20.54
CA ARG A 215 -12.54 1.20 20.97
C ARG A 215 -11.09 1.67 21.03
N GLU A 216 -10.69 2.54 20.10
CA GLU A 216 -9.28 2.83 19.82
C GLU A 216 -8.80 4.21 20.28
N GLY A 217 -9.68 5.12 20.67
CA GLY A 217 -9.25 6.48 21.02
C GLY A 217 -8.95 7.39 19.86
N ARG A 218 -9.04 6.87 18.64
CA ARG A 218 -8.60 7.56 17.43
C ARG A 218 -9.71 7.61 16.41
N LEU A 219 -9.92 8.78 15.81
CA LEU A 219 -10.94 8.98 14.77
C LEU A 219 -10.29 9.49 13.50
N GLU A 220 -10.43 8.74 12.41
CA GLU A 220 -9.99 9.18 11.09
C GLU A 220 -11.10 9.95 10.37
N LEU A 221 -10.75 11.07 9.77
CA LEU A 221 -11.67 11.91 9.00
C LEU A 221 -11.45 11.72 7.50
N ALA A 222 -12.49 11.28 6.81
CA ALA A 222 -12.51 11.30 5.35
C ALA A 222 -12.72 12.74 4.87
N PHE A 223 -12.07 13.11 3.78
CA PHE A 223 -12.16 14.46 3.25
C PHE A 223 -11.96 14.48 1.74
N TRP A 224 -12.41 15.57 1.12
CA TRP A 224 -12.21 15.83 -0.29
C TRP A 224 -12.12 17.33 -0.54
N GLY A 225 -11.25 17.74 -1.47
CA GLY A 225 -11.03 19.13 -1.87
C GLY A 225 -11.74 19.49 -3.17
N ALA A 226 -12.51 20.57 -3.17
CA ALA A 226 -13.15 21.10 -4.36
C ALA A 226 -12.18 21.91 -5.24
N PRO A 227 -12.36 21.96 -6.57
CA PRO A 227 -13.55 21.52 -7.32
C PRO A 227 -13.52 20.07 -7.82
N GLU A 228 -12.36 19.43 -7.90
CA GLU A 228 -12.23 18.09 -8.53
C GLU A 228 -11.36 17.11 -7.73
N GLY A 229 -10.95 17.46 -6.52
CA GLY A 229 -10.05 16.62 -5.72
C GLY A 229 -8.59 16.69 -6.18
N ALA A 230 -8.19 17.79 -6.83
CA ALA A 230 -6.79 18.03 -7.16
C ALA A 230 -5.93 18.02 -5.88
N ASP A 231 -4.69 17.55 -5.98
CA ASP A 231 -3.83 17.33 -4.82
C ASP A 231 -3.69 18.60 -3.94
N ALA A 232 -3.53 19.77 -4.55
CA ALA A 232 -3.47 21.05 -3.83
C ALA A 232 -4.76 21.38 -3.05
N ASP A 233 -5.94 21.01 -3.59
CA ASP A 233 -7.22 21.23 -2.93
C ASP A 233 -7.45 20.25 -1.78
N MET A 234 -7.05 18.99 -1.99
CA MET A 234 -7.03 17.99 -0.93
C MET A 234 -6.13 18.49 0.21
N VAL A 235 -4.90 18.90 -0.10
CA VAL A 235 -3.95 19.36 0.91
C VAL A 235 -4.50 20.56 1.69
N ARG A 236 -5.07 21.55 0.98
CA ARG A 236 -5.70 22.73 1.60
C ARG A 236 -6.84 22.37 2.55
N VAL A 237 -7.69 21.41 2.19
CA VAL A 237 -8.77 20.93 3.07
C VAL A 237 -8.22 20.15 4.26
N GLY A 238 -7.21 19.31 4.05
CA GLY A 238 -6.53 18.58 5.14
C GLY A 238 -5.90 19.52 6.17
N GLU A 239 -5.21 20.57 5.72
CA GLU A 239 -4.66 21.60 6.61
C GLU A 239 -5.74 22.33 7.40
N LEU A 240 -6.87 22.64 6.77
CA LEU A 240 -8.02 23.26 7.44
C LEU A 240 -8.56 22.35 8.55
N ILE A 241 -8.69 21.05 8.27
CA ILE A 241 -9.13 20.05 9.25
C ILE A 241 -8.18 19.99 10.45
N VAL A 242 -6.87 19.88 10.20
CA VAL A 242 -5.86 19.80 11.27
C VAL A 242 -5.90 21.05 12.16
N ARG A 243 -5.89 22.24 11.56
CA ARG A 243 -5.95 23.50 12.33
C ARG A 243 -7.23 23.62 13.16
N ALA A 244 -8.38 23.27 12.59
CA ALA A 244 -9.65 23.33 13.29
C ALA A 244 -9.73 22.29 14.43
N ALA A 245 -9.15 21.10 14.22
CA ALA A 245 -9.12 20.05 15.24
C ALA A 245 -8.25 20.45 16.43
N GLU A 246 -7.06 21.01 16.19
CA GLU A 246 -6.20 21.55 17.24
C GLU A 246 -6.91 22.64 18.06
N ALA A 247 -7.60 23.56 17.38
CA ALA A 247 -8.39 24.61 18.03
C ALA A 247 -9.56 24.06 18.88
N ALA A 248 -10.11 22.90 18.50
CA ALA A 248 -11.16 22.20 19.25
C ALA A 248 -10.61 21.31 20.38
N GLY A 249 -9.30 21.28 20.63
CA GLY A 249 -8.69 20.42 21.63
C GLY A 249 -8.69 18.93 21.25
N LEU A 250 -8.60 18.65 19.94
CA LEU A 250 -8.48 17.31 19.36
C LEU A 250 -7.13 17.23 18.63
N PRO A 251 -6.06 16.73 19.28
CA PRO A 251 -4.76 16.56 18.64
C PRO A 251 -4.90 15.77 17.34
N ALA A 252 -4.38 16.32 16.25
CA ALA A 252 -4.50 15.74 14.92
C ALA A 252 -3.14 15.32 14.37
N ALA A 253 -3.04 14.07 13.90
CA ALA A 253 -1.89 13.56 13.17
C ALA A 253 -2.23 13.44 11.68
N TRP A 254 -1.44 14.10 10.84
CA TRP A 254 -1.57 14.02 9.39
C TRP A 254 -0.22 14.33 8.73
N ASN A 255 0.13 13.61 7.66
CA ASN A 255 1.44 13.72 7.00
C ASN A 255 1.44 14.69 5.81
N GLY A 256 0.36 15.46 5.61
CA GLY A 256 0.22 16.38 4.49
C GLY A 256 -0.10 15.73 3.15
N SER A 257 -0.32 14.41 3.09
CA SER A 257 -0.66 13.71 1.85
C SER A 257 -2.17 13.63 1.63
N SER A 258 -2.61 13.88 0.39
CA SER A 258 -3.98 13.63 -0.07
C SER A 258 -4.41 12.16 0.02
N ALA A 259 -3.45 11.24 0.04
CA ALA A 259 -3.69 9.79 0.14
C ALA A 259 -3.90 9.30 1.59
N ARG A 260 -3.72 10.17 2.61
CA ARG A 260 -3.85 9.79 4.03
C ARG A 260 -4.87 10.69 4.73
N ARG A 261 -5.68 10.07 5.57
CA ARG A 261 -6.72 10.75 6.37
C ARG A 261 -6.11 11.38 7.62
N PRO A 262 -6.49 12.62 7.99
CA PRO A 262 -6.19 13.16 9.31
C PRO A 262 -6.77 12.25 10.41
N THR A 263 -5.96 11.95 11.42
CA THR A 263 -6.37 11.13 12.57
C THR A 263 -6.41 11.98 13.84
N LEU A 264 -7.55 11.99 14.52
CA LEU A 264 -7.75 12.72 15.77
C LEU A 264 -7.58 11.81 16.98
N THR A 265 -6.91 12.30 18.02
CA THR A 265 -6.87 11.65 19.35
C THR A 265 -8.01 12.20 20.22
N LEU A 266 -8.84 11.29 20.77
CA LEU A 266 -10.08 11.66 21.46
C LEU A 266 -9.95 11.76 23.00
N PHE A 267 -8.90 11.21 23.61
CA PHE A 267 -8.69 11.25 25.07
C PHE A 267 -7.21 11.19 25.45
#